data_AF-A0A420W5G1-F1
#
_entry.id   AF-A0A420W5G1-F1
#
_cell.length_a   1.000
_cell.length_b   1.000
_cell.length_c   1.000
_cell.angle_alpha   90.00
_cell.angle_beta   90.00
_cell.angle_gamma   90.00
#
_symmetry.space_group_name_H-M   'P 1'
#
loop_
_entity.id
_entity.type
_entity.pdbx_description
1 polymer ?
#
loop_
_entity_poly.entity_id
_entity_poly.type
_entity_poly.pdbx_seq_one_letter_code
_entity_poly.pdbx_strand_id
1 'polypeptide(L)'
;MNLIDRLGGYGAAKSLKMSQIGLKKHYDELKSALLEYRRQNNIFEIGDLVVFKEEYSKDSVIHKIDSLRAGTKCLRHATDEEIEKGCRL
;
A
#
# COMPACT_ATOMS: atom_id res chain seq x y z
N MET A 1 14.51 -1.80 13.66
CA MET A 1 14.82 -2.52 12.42
C MET A 1 13.53 -3.17 11.95
N ASN A 2 12.94 -2.70 10.86
CA ASN A 2 11.65 -3.21 10.40
C ASN A 2 11.81 -4.56 9.67
N LEU A 3 10.73 -5.34 9.54
CA LEU A 3 10.77 -6.63 8.83
C LEU A 3 11.33 -6.48 7.42
N ILE A 4 10.96 -5.40 6.72
CA ILE A 4 11.44 -5.07 5.38
C ILE A 4 12.96 -4.83 5.36
N ASP A 5 13.50 -4.11 6.34
CA ASP A 5 14.95 -3.86 6.43
C ASP A 5 15.72 -5.16 6.66
N ARG A 6 15.17 -6.06 7.48
CA ARG A 6 15.77 -7.39 7.75
C ARG A 6 15.78 -8.28 6.50
N LEU A 7 14.82 -8.09 5.60
CA LEU A 7 14.72 -8.83 4.34
C LEU A 7 15.58 -8.25 3.21
N GLY A 8 16.42 -7.25 3.50
CA GLY A 8 17.28 -6.60 2.50
C GLY A 8 16.62 -5.43 1.78
N GLY A 9 15.59 -4.84 2.37
CA GLY A 9 14.88 -3.68 1.84
C GLY A 9 13.67 -4.02 0.97
N TYR A 10 12.98 -2.96 0.52
CA TYR A 10 11.68 -3.08 -0.14
C TYR A 10 11.68 -3.97 -1.39
N GLY A 11 12.66 -3.80 -2.28
CA GLY A 11 12.74 -4.57 -3.53
C GLY A 11 13.00 -6.06 -3.29
N ALA A 12 13.85 -6.39 -2.32
CA ALA A 12 14.13 -7.77 -1.93
C ALA A 12 12.89 -8.41 -1.29
N ALA A 13 12.26 -7.71 -0.33
CA ALA A 13 11.05 -8.17 0.33
C ALA A 13 9.88 -8.39 -0.64
N LYS A 14 9.68 -7.48 -1.61
CA LYS A 14 8.64 -7.58 -2.64
C LYS A 14 8.85 -8.78 -3.58
N SER A 15 10.11 -9.17 -3.82
CA SER A 15 10.46 -10.26 -4.72
C SER A 15 10.24 -11.65 -4.09
N LEU A 16 9.99 -11.71 -2.77
CA LEU A 16 9.77 -12.97 -2.08
C LEU A 16 8.45 -13.61 -2.51
N LYS A 17 8.54 -14.85 -2.98
CA LYS A 17 7.37 -15.65 -3.35
C LYS A 17 6.84 -16.41 -2.13
N MET A 18 5.54 -16.71 -2.13
CA MET A 18 4.89 -17.58 -1.13
C MET A 18 5.68 -18.89 -0.92
N SER A 19 6.22 -19.47 -2.00
CA SER A 19 7.03 -20.69 -1.95
C SER A 19 8.34 -20.56 -1.17
N GLN A 20 8.88 -19.35 -1.03
CA GLN A 20 10.11 -19.09 -0.25
C GLN A 20 9.83 -18.83 1.23
N ILE A 21 8.60 -18.44 1.56
CA ILE A 21 8.19 -18.08 2.93
C ILE A 21 7.60 -19.30 3.67
N GLY A 22 7.24 -20.36 2.94
CA GLY A 22 6.92 -21.69 3.48
C GLY A 22 5.58 -21.79 4.22
N LEU A 23 5.08 -20.69 4.78
CA LEU A 23 3.82 -20.61 5.53
C LEU A 23 2.97 -19.43 5.08
N LYS A 24 1.67 -19.69 4.83
CA LYS A 24 0.69 -18.67 4.45
C LYS A 24 0.64 -17.50 5.44
N LYS A 25 0.70 -17.79 6.75
CA LYS A 25 0.68 -16.77 7.81
C LYS A 25 1.84 -15.77 7.68
N HIS A 26 3.05 -16.24 7.42
CA HIS A 26 4.21 -15.37 7.25
C HIS A 26 4.16 -14.57 5.95
N TYR A 27 3.48 -15.09 4.93
CA TYR A 27 3.25 -14.34 3.69
C TYR A 27 2.22 -13.22 3.88
N ASP A 28 1.16 -13.47 4.66
CA ASP A 28 0.19 -12.44 5.02
C ASP A 28 0.84 -11.35 5.91
N GLU A 29 1.68 -11.74 6.87
CA GLU A 29 2.51 -10.81 7.66
C GLU A 29 3.43 -9.96 6.77
N LEU A 30 4.09 -10.57 5.78
CA LEU A 30 4.93 -9.86 4.82
C LEU A 30 4.12 -8.86 3.98
N LYS A 31 2.94 -9.26 3.50
CA LYS A 31 2.05 -8.39 2.74
C LYS A 31 1.63 -7.16 3.55
N SER A 32 1.25 -7.36 4.81
CA SER A 32 0.92 -6.25 5.71
C SER A 32 2.12 -5.33 5.92
N ALA A 33 3.30 -5.89 6.18
CA ALA A 33 4.53 -5.10 6.35
C ALA A 33 4.91 -4.32 5.08
N LEU A 34 4.73 -4.90 3.89
CA LEU A 34 4.95 -4.21 2.61
C LEU A 34 3.93 -3.09 2.39
N LEU A 35 2.68 -3.28 2.76
CA LEU A 35 1.64 -2.25 2.69
C LEU A 35 1.95 -1.08 3.63
N GLU A 36 2.30 -1.35 4.88
CA GLU A 36 2.70 -0.32 5.85
C GLU A 36 3.93 0.46 5.38
N TYR A 37 4.93 -0.23 4.85
CA TYR A 37 6.12 0.40 4.30
C TYR A 37 5.79 1.34 3.14
N ARG A 38 4.88 0.93 2.24
CA ARG A 38 4.39 1.77 1.14
C ARG A 38 3.65 3.01 1.64
N ARG A 39 2.78 2.85 2.64
CA ARG A 39 2.04 3.95 3.29
C ARG A 39 3.00 4.98 3.90
N GLN A 40 4.03 4.53 4.63
CA GLN A 40 5.01 5.39 5.29
C GLN A 40 5.92 6.13 4.31
N ASN A 41 6.31 5.47 3.21
CA ASN A 41 7.25 6.03 2.24
C ASN A 41 6.56 6.72 1.05
N ASN A 42 5.22 6.84 1.07
CA ASN A 42 4.42 7.35 -0.05
C ASN A 42 4.75 6.66 -1.38
N ILE A 43 5.03 5.36 -1.32
CA ILE A 43 5.23 4.52 -2.50
C ILE A 43 3.86 4.05 -2.95
N PHE A 44 3.55 4.22 -4.23
CA PHE A 44 2.27 3.85 -4.81
C PHE A 44 2.48 2.77 -5.85
N GLU A 45 1.67 1.72 -5.80
CA GLU A 45 1.71 0.65 -6.79
C GLU A 45 0.34 0.41 -7.42
N ILE A 46 0.36 -0.23 -8.59
CA ILE A 46 -0.87 -0.63 -9.28
C ILE A 46 -1.65 -1.59 -8.37
N GLY A 47 -2.92 -1.26 -8.17
CA GLY A 47 -3.82 -1.99 -7.28
C GLY A 47 -3.94 -1.44 -5.87
N ASP A 48 -3.14 -0.45 -5.48
CA ASP A 48 -3.30 0.22 -4.19
C ASP A 48 -4.60 1.04 -4.15
N LEU A 49 -5.24 0.98 -2.98
CA LEU A 49 -6.42 1.77 -2.67
C LEU A 49 -5.97 3.11 -2.09
N VAL A 50 -6.38 4.18 -2.75
CA VAL A 50 -5.97 5.55 -2.47
C VAL A 50 -7.17 6.46 -2.45
N VAL A 51 -7.02 7.60 -1.79
CA VAL A 51 -8.00 8.68 -1.79
C VAL A 51 -7.28 9.98 -2.14
N PHE A 52 -8.03 10.92 -2.70
CA PHE A 52 -7.50 12.26 -2.90
C PHE A 52 -7.38 12.99 -1.56
N LYS A 53 -6.30 13.75 -1.40
CA LYS A 53 -6.17 14.66 -0.26
C LYS A 53 -7.24 15.75 -0.38
N GLU A 54 -7.73 16.20 0.77
CA GLU A 54 -8.81 17.17 0.85
C GLU A 54 -8.50 18.49 0.14
N GLU A 55 -7.22 18.85 0.10
CA GLU A 55 -6.69 20.04 -0.56
C GLU A 55 -6.93 20.03 -2.09
N TYR A 56 -7.00 18.83 -2.70
CA TYR A 56 -7.11 18.68 -4.15
C TYR A 56 -8.49 18.19 -4.60
N SER A 57 -9.22 17.49 -3.74
CA SER A 57 -10.58 17.03 -4.07
C SER A 57 -11.44 16.82 -2.82
N LYS A 58 -12.71 17.20 -2.94
CA LYS A 58 -13.76 16.86 -1.97
C LYS A 58 -14.36 15.47 -2.18
N ASP A 59 -13.85 14.74 -3.17
CA ASP A 59 -14.31 13.40 -3.45
C ASP A 59 -13.92 12.46 -2.31
N SER A 60 -14.92 11.75 -1.78
CA SER A 60 -14.76 10.75 -0.73
C SER A 60 -14.67 9.34 -1.29
N VAL A 61 -14.62 9.18 -2.61
CA VAL A 61 -14.52 7.86 -3.25
C VAL A 61 -13.11 7.29 -3.09
N ILE A 62 -13.04 5.99 -2.80
CA ILE A 62 -11.79 5.23 -2.87
C ILE A 62 -11.47 4.91 -4.31
N HIS A 63 -10.28 5.29 -4.74
CA HIS A 63 -9.75 4.98 -6.05
C HIS A 63 -8.75 3.84 -5.96
N LYS A 64 -8.75 2.98 -6.97
CA LYS A 64 -7.70 2.00 -7.18
C LYS A 64 -6.71 2.54 -8.19
N ILE A 65 -5.42 2.42 -7.92
CA ILE A 65 -4.40 2.82 -8.90
C ILE A 65 -4.39 1.82 -10.05
N ASP A 66 -4.94 2.23 -11.20
CA ASP A 66 -4.89 1.44 -12.43
C ASP A 66 -3.69 1.81 -13.32
N SER A 67 -3.13 3.01 -13.17
CA SER A 67 -1.89 3.40 -13.84
C SER A 67 -1.08 4.41 -13.03
N LEU A 68 0.25 4.27 -13.06
CA LEU A 68 1.19 5.20 -12.42
C LEU A 68 1.56 6.40 -13.32
N ARG A 69 0.79 6.65 -14.39
CA ARG A 69 1.06 7.75 -15.33
C ARG A 69 0.63 9.12 -14.78
N ALA A 70 -0.40 9.15 -13.95
CA ALA A 70 -0.86 10.36 -13.30
C ALA A 70 -0.05 10.61 -12.03
N GLY A 71 0.39 11.85 -11.81
CA GLY A 71 1.21 12.21 -10.66
C GLY A 71 0.52 11.87 -9.33
N THR A 72 1.24 11.22 -8.43
CA THR A 72 0.72 10.71 -7.14
C THR A 72 0.71 11.76 -6.02
N LYS A 73 1.11 13.00 -6.30
CA LYS A 73 1.23 14.06 -5.29
C LYS A 73 -0.08 14.42 -4.60
N CYS A 74 -1.20 14.32 -5.33
CA CYS A 74 -2.54 14.64 -4.85
C CYS A 74 -3.21 13.46 -4.11
N LEU A 75 -2.56 12.29 -4.09
CA LEU A 75 -3.09 11.07 -3.51
C LEU A 75 -2.49 10.82 -2.13
N ARG A 76 -3.27 10.16 -1.29
CA ARG A 76 -2.81 9.49 -0.08
C ARG A 76 -3.33 8.07 -0.07
N HIS A 77 -2.62 7.17 0.62
CA HIS A 77 -3.12 5.83 0.85
C HIS A 77 -4.43 5.88 1.66
N ALA A 78 -5.39 5.03 1.32
CA ALA A 78 -6.61 4.86 2.09
C ALA A 78 -6.29 4.12 3.40
N THR A 79 -6.91 4.54 4.50
CA THR A 79 -6.82 3.82 5.77
C THR A 79 -7.70 2.58 5.75
N ASP A 80 -7.44 1.64 6.66
CA ASP A 80 -8.20 0.39 6.69
C ASP A 80 -9.70 0.63 7.01
N GLU A 81 -10.00 1.64 7.84
CA GLU A 81 -11.37 2.08 8.13
C GLU A 81 -12.07 2.67 6.90
N GLU A 82 -11.35 3.45 6.08
CA GLU A 82 -11.91 3.98 4.84
C GLU A 82 -12.21 2.86 3.86
N ILE A 83 -11.28 1.90 3.71
CA ILE A 83 -11.43 0.75 2.83
C ILE A 83 -12.63 -0.12 3.25
N GLU A 84 -12.81 -0.34 4.55
CA GLU A 84 -13.96 -1.08 5.08
C GLU A 84 -15.29 -0.38 4.80
N LYS A 85 -15.35 0.95 4.96
CA LYS A 85 -16.56 1.74 4.68
C LYS A 85 -16.78 2.02 3.18
N GLY A 86 -15.75 1.85 2.35
CA GLY A 86 -15.78 2.20 0.94
C GLY A 86 -15.74 3.70 0.66
N CYS A 87 -15.50 4.54 1.67
CA CYS A 87 -15.46 5.99 1.54
C CYS A 87 -14.44 6.64 2.50
N ARG A 88 -13.93 7.79 2.09
CA ARG A 88 -13.05 8.67 2.86
C ARG A 88 -13.78 9.16 4.12
N LEU A 89 -13.10 9.06 5.27
CA LEU A 89 -13.58 9.55 6.56
C LEU A 89 -13.09 10.97 6.85
#